data_AF-A0A925T4E4-F1
#
_entry.id   AF-A0A925T4E4-F1
#
_cell.length_a   1.000
_cell.length_b   1.000
_cell.length_c   1.000
_cell.angle_alpha   90.00
_cell.angle_beta   90.00
_cell.angle_gamma   90.00
#
_symmetry.space_group_name_H-M   'P 1'
#
loop_
_entity.id
_entity.type
_entity.pdbx_description
1 polymer ?
#
loop_
_entity_poly.entity_id
_entity_poly.type
_entity_poly.pdbx_seq_one_letter_code
_entity_poly.pdbx_strand_id
1 'polypeptide(L)'
;MSLERILSAAASGDFAHYNPQHVINAVNALLPLGKDGALAAIESYLAKRNLETNPEEGLFLVLRILFEVPANPGYHPPMRLGGSSPPPPLALESLPHFPLVLIDDRPLMMVSGFVLGGDAEPITMHIHHFRATGTLRGKALSPSQSPSSVLDQFQAIYKRAYGEPPSQHEAALIKAQLSNI
;
A
#
# COMPACT_ATOMS: atom_id res chain seq x y z
N MET A 1 17.63 -12.19 -3.84
CA MET A 1 17.21 -11.92 -2.44
C MET A 1 16.12 -12.94 -2.09
N SER A 2 16.09 -13.50 -0.87
CA SER A 2 15.03 -14.47 -0.50
C SER A 2 13.68 -13.78 -0.32
N LEU A 3 12.59 -14.52 -0.55
CA LEU A 3 11.23 -14.01 -0.36
C LEU A 3 11.00 -13.51 1.08
N GLU A 4 11.53 -14.22 2.08
CA GLU A 4 11.44 -13.81 3.48
C GLU A 4 12.07 -12.42 3.73
N ARG A 5 13.23 -12.14 3.14
CA ARG A 5 13.88 -10.83 3.27
C ARG A 5 13.12 -9.73 2.54
N ILE A 6 12.53 -10.06 1.40
CA ILE A 6 11.69 -9.13 0.63
C ILE A 6 10.44 -8.75 1.43
N LEU A 7 9.73 -9.74 1.99
CA LEU A 7 8.56 -9.51 2.82
C LEU A 7 8.91 -8.73 4.09
N SER A 8 10.01 -9.07 4.75
CA SER A 8 10.48 -8.34 5.94
C SER A 8 10.76 -6.86 5.66
N ALA A 9 11.31 -6.52 4.50
CA ALA A 9 11.54 -5.12 4.12
C ALA A 9 10.22 -4.37 3.86
N ALA A 10 9.22 -5.04 3.30
CA ALA A 10 7.92 -4.46 2.97
C ALA A 10 6.96 -4.38 4.16
N ALA A 11 7.20 -5.16 5.21
CA ALA A 11 6.29 -5.28 6.34
C ALA A 11 6.41 -4.18 7.42
N SER A 12 7.37 -3.26 7.26
CA SER A 12 7.58 -2.14 8.20
C SER A 12 6.30 -1.33 8.45
N GLY A 13 6.00 -1.04 9.72
CA GLY A 13 4.97 -0.08 10.13
C GLY A 13 5.45 1.38 10.19
N ASP A 14 6.72 1.64 9.87
CA ASP A 14 7.25 3.01 9.78
C ASP A 14 6.82 3.66 8.45
N PHE A 15 5.58 4.16 8.43
CA PHE A 15 5.02 4.81 7.25
C PHE A 15 5.67 6.16 6.91
N ALA A 16 6.30 6.83 7.88
CA ALA A 16 7.00 8.09 7.65
C ALA A 16 8.25 7.89 6.77
N HIS A 17 8.92 6.73 6.91
CA HIS A 17 10.08 6.33 6.10
C HIS A 17 9.72 5.28 5.04
N TYR A 18 8.46 5.27 4.59
CA TYR A 18 7.99 4.35 3.58
C TYR A 18 8.85 4.39 2.30
N ASN A 19 9.26 3.21 1.83
CA ASN A 19 9.99 3.03 0.58
C ASN A 19 9.14 2.23 -0.43
N PRO A 20 8.67 2.86 -1.52
CA PRO A 20 7.89 2.20 -2.57
C PRO A 20 8.57 0.96 -3.15
N GLN A 21 9.91 0.94 -3.21
CA GLN A 21 10.66 -0.17 -3.79
C GLN A 21 10.46 -1.47 -3.00
N HIS A 22 10.24 -1.40 -1.68
CA HIS A 22 9.98 -2.59 -0.88
C HIS A 22 8.64 -3.24 -1.26
N VAL A 23 7.59 -2.43 -1.47
CA VAL A 23 6.29 -2.93 -1.92
C VAL A 23 6.37 -3.46 -3.35
N ILE A 24 7.06 -2.75 -4.25
CA ILE A 24 7.27 -3.20 -5.63
C ILE A 24 7.94 -4.58 -5.65
N ASN A 25 9.03 -4.74 -4.91
CA ASN A 25 9.76 -6.01 -4.83
C ASN A 25 8.89 -7.13 -4.25
N ALA A 26 8.11 -6.86 -3.20
CA ALA A 26 7.23 -7.84 -2.60
C ALA A 26 6.13 -8.29 -3.56
N VAL A 27 5.43 -7.34 -4.19
CA VAL A 27 4.36 -7.64 -5.16
C VAL A 27 4.92 -8.44 -6.34
N ASN A 28 6.07 -8.03 -6.89
CA ASN A 28 6.68 -8.73 -8.03
C ASN A 28 7.22 -10.12 -7.68
N ALA A 29 7.66 -10.34 -6.43
CA ALA A 29 8.08 -11.67 -5.98
C ALA A 29 6.91 -12.60 -5.67
N LEU A 30 5.78 -12.05 -5.20
CA LEU A 30 4.57 -12.80 -4.86
C LEU A 30 3.72 -13.13 -6.09
N LEU A 31 3.64 -12.23 -7.06
CA LEU A 31 2.75 -12.36 -8.23
C LEU A 31 2.91 -13.69 -8.99
N PRO A 32 4.14 -14.19 -9.29
CA PRO A 32 4.32 -15.45 -10.02
C PRO A 32 3.83 -16.69 -9.25
N LEU A 33 3.61 -16.59 -7.93
CA LEU A 33 3.11 -17.68 -7.11
C LEU A 33 1.61 -17.90 -7.26
N GLY A 34 0.91 -17.00 -7.95
CA GLY A 34 -0.55 -16.98 -8.00
C GLY A 34 -1.17 -16.57 -6.66
N LYS A 35 -2.50 -16.46 -6.64
CA LYS A 35 -3.25 -15.96 -5.49
C LYS A 35 -3.01 -16.78 -4.21
N ASP A 36 -3.22 -18.09 -4.30
CA ASP A 36 -3.13 -18.96 -3.12
C ASP A 36 -1.68 -19.09 -2.61
N GLY A 37 -0.72 -19.21 -3.53
CA GLY A 37 0.70 -19.27 -3.20
C GLY A 37 1.22 -17.96 -2.58
N ALA A 38 0.80 -16.81 -3.10
CA ALA A 38 1.17 -15.51 -2.54
C ALA A 38 0.63 -15.33 -1.12
N LEU A 39 -0.66 -15.62 -0.89
CA LEU A 39 -1.27 -15.49 0.44
C LEU A 39 -0.66 -16.49 1.44
N ALA A 40 -0.41 -17.74 1.02
CA ALA A 40 0.25 -18.74 1.85
C ALA A 40 1.69 -18.34 2.22
N ALA A 41 2.42 -17.68 1.31
CA ALA A 41 3.76 -17.15 1.59
C ALA A 41 3.73 -16.03 2.64
N ILE A 42 2.75 -15.12 2.56
CA ILE A 42 2.56 -14.06 3.56
C ILE A 42 2.18 -14.68 4.92
N GLU A 43 1.26 -15.64 4.96
CA GLU A 43 0.91 -16.32 6.22
C GLU A 43 2.08 -17.07 6.84
N SER A 44 2.89 -17.75 6.01
CA SER A 44 4.09 -18.44 6.48
C SER A 44 5.15 -17.47 7.03
N TYR A 45 5.22 -16.26 6.48
CA TYR A 45 6.04 -15.18 7.02
C TYR A 45 5.52 -14.72 8.40
N LEU A 46 4.21 -14.47 8.51
CA LEU A 46 3.56 -14.00 9.73
C LEU A 46 3.62 -15.03 10.87
N ALA A 47 3.51 -16.32 10.58
CA ALA A 47 3.54 -17.39 11.58
C ALA A 47 4.83 -17.43 12.42
N LYS A 48 5.90 -16.76 11.97
CA LYS A 48 7.20 -16.65 12.66
C LYS A 48 7.37 -15.33 13.41
N ARG A 49 6.31 -14.52 13.56
CA ARG A 49 6.36 -13.15 14.11
C ARG A 49 5.43 -12.99 15.31
N ASN A 50 5.80 -12.08 16.20
CA ASN A 50 4.93 -11.64 17.28
C ASN A 50 4.18 -10.38 16.86
N LEU A 51 2.95 -10.56 16.40
CA LEU A 51 2.10 -9.50 15.86
C LEU A 51 1.60 -8.51 16.93
N GLU A 52 1.69 -8.85 18.21
CA GLU A 52 1.37 -7.92 19.30
C GLU A 52 2.43 -6.83 19.43
N THR A 53 3.69 -7.18 19.15
CA THR A 53 4.84 -6.25 19.26
C THR A 53 5.24 -5.63 17.92
N ASN A 54 5.02 -6.36 16.82
CA ASN A 54 5.28 -5.88 15.47
C ASN A 54 4.11 -6.33 14.57
N PRO A 55 3.08 -5.49 14.38
CA PRO A 55 1.88 -5.87 13.64
C PRO A 55 2.10 -6.08 12.13
N GLU A 56 3.32 -5.83 11.63
CA GLU A 56 3.71 -6.03 10.22
C GLU A 56 2.79 -5.24 9.25
N GLU A 57 2.41 -4.02 9.65
CA GLU A 57 1.38 -3.20 8.98
C GLU A 57 1.72 -2.82 7.53
N GLY A 58 2.99 -2.82 7.15
CA GLY A 58 3.39 -2.61 5.76
C GLY A 58 2.82 -3.66 4.81
N LEU A 59 2.46 -4.85 5.30
CA LEU A 59 1.84 -5.89 4.48
C LEU A 59 0.43 -5.55 4.00
N PHE A 60 -0.30 -4.65 4.67
CA PHE A 60 -1.57 -4.15 4.14
C PHE A 60 -1.36 -3.44 2.79
N LEU A 61 -0.25 -2.71 2.67
CA LEU A 61 0.14 -2.00 1.45
C LEU A 61 0.47 -2.98 0.32
N VAL A 62 1.18 -4.07 0.66
CA VAL A 62 1.46 -5.17 -0.29
C VAL A 62 0.16 -5.77 -0.81
N LEU A 63 -0.78 -6.12 0.08
CA LEU A 63 -2.07 -6.72 -0.34
C LEU A 63 -2.88 -5.77 -1.24
N ARG A 64 -2.96 -4.48 -0.89
CA ARG A 64 -3.67 -3.47 -1.70
C ARG A 64 -3.14 -3.34 -3.12
N ILE A 65 -1.84 -3.58 -3.33
CA ILE A 65 -1.21 -3.45 -4.63
C ILE A 65 -1.16 -4.78 -5.37
N LEU A 66 -1.05 -5.90 -4.66
CA LEU A 66 -1.07 -7.25 -5.22
C LEU A 66 -2.43 -7.63 -5.79
N PHE A 67 -3.52 -7.12 -5.20
CA PHE A 67 -4.88 -7.38 -5.64
C PHE A 67 -5.50 -6.16 -6.34
N GLU A 68 -6.26 -6.42 -7.41
CA GLU A 68 -7.04 -5.42 -8.12
C GLU A 68 -8.08 -4.77 -7.19
N VAL A 69 -8.37 -3.49 -7.46
CA VAL A 69 -9.47 -2.79 -6.80
C VAL A 69 -10.79 -3.49 -7.17
N PRO A 70 -11.65 -3.84 -6.20
CA PRO A 70 -12.91 -4.49 -6.52
C PRO A 70 -13.82 -3.54 -7.32
N ALA A 71 -14.46 -4.06 -8.37
CA ALA A 71 -15.34 -3.26 -9.23
C ALA A 71 -16.52 -2.62 -8.46
N ASN A 72 -16.97 -3.27 -7.39
CA ASN A 72 -17.92 -2.74 -6.41
C ASN A 72 -17.34 -3.02 -5.01
N PRO A 73 -17.04 -2.01 -4.19
CA PRO A 73 -17.48 -0.61 -4.29
C PRO A 73 -16.57 0.33 -5.11
N GLY A 74 -15.55 -0.17 -5.80
CA GLY A 74 -14.61 0.66 -6.56
C GLY A 74 -13.45 1.19 -5.72
N TYR A 75 -13.23 0.64 -4.52
CA TYR A 75 -12.09 0.92 -3.64
C TYR A 75 -11.82 -0.28 -2.73
N HIS A 76 -10.60 -0.37 -2.21
CA HIS A 76 -10.22 -1.43 -1.26
C HIS A 76 -10.82 -1.20 0.14
N PRO A 77 -11.20 -2.27 0.88
CA PRO A 77 -11.71 -2.14 2.25
C PRO A 77 -10.76 -1.36 3.15
N PRO A 78 -11.22 -0.47 4.06
CA PRO A 78 -10.35 0.29 4.95
C PRO A 78 -9.45 -0.59 5.83
N MET A 79 -8.18 -0.20 6.06
CA MET A 79 -7.23 -1.00 6.87
C MET A 79 -7.49 -0.97 8.38
N ARG A 80 -8.29 -0.01 8.86
CA ARG A 80 -8.64 0.17 10.29
C ARG A 80 -7.41 0.18 11.23
N LEU A 81 -6.36 0.91 10.82
CA LEU A 81 -5.16 1.17 11.63
C LEU A 81 -5.25 2.46 12.46
N GLY A 82 -6.44 3.06 12.58
CA GLY A 82 -6.66 4.36 13.21
C GLY A 82 -6.90 5.49 12.20
N GLY A 83 -6.83 6.74 12.66
CA GLY A 83 -6.98 7.93 11.84
C GLY A 83 -5.67 8.29 11.13
N SER A 84 -5.74 8.61 9.84
CA SER A 84 -4.57 9.02 9.04
C SER A 84 -4.47 10.54 8.90
N SER A 85 -3.29 11.02 8.54
CA SER A 85 -3.07 12.41 8.10
C SER A 85 -2.38 12.44 6.73
N PRO A 86 -3.02 12.98 5.68
CA PRO A 86 -4.40 13.48 5.66
C PRO A 86 -5.44 12.37 5.90
N PRO A 87 -6.68 12.72 6.28
CA PRO A 87 -7.76 11.73 6.40
C PRO A 87 -8.10 11.12 5.02
N PRO A 88 -8.80 9.98 4.97
CA PRO A 88 -9.36 9.47 3.72
C PRO A 88 -10.25 10.53 3.04
N PRO A 89 -10.31 10.58 1.70
CA PRO A 89 -11.21 11.50 1.01
C PRO A 89 -12.68 11.13 1.30
N LEU A 90 -13.59 12.09 1.20
CA LEU A 90 -15.03 11.85 1.40
C LEU A 90 -15.59 10.82 0.39
N ALA A 91 -15.11 10.86 -0.85
CA ALA A 91 -15.42 9.90 -1.90
C ALA A 91 -14.26 8.91 -2.06
N LEU A 92 -14.36 7.72 -1.47
CA LEU A 92 -13.28 6.72 -1.42
C LEU A 92 -12.87 6.21 -2.81
N GLU A 93 -13.81 6.19 -3.76
CA GLU A 93 -13.56 5.85 -5.16
C GLU A 93 -12.59 6.81 -5.87
N SER A 94 -12.40 8.03 -5.34
CA SER A 94 -11.42 8.98 -5.87
C SER A 94 -9.96 8.57 -5.59
N LEU A 95 -9.75 7.76 -4.54
CA LEU A 95 -8.47 7.18 -4.13
C LEU A 95 -8.65 5.70 -3.78
N PRO A 96 -8.83 4.83 -4.77
CA PRO A 96 -9.25 3.44 -4.54
C PRO A 96 -8.23 2.57 -3.82
N HIS A 97 -6.96 2.98 -3.82
CA HIS A 97 -5.85 2.30 -3.13
C HIS A 97 -5.46 2.94 -1.79
N PHE A 98 -6.21 3.94 -1.31
CA PHE A 98 -5.90 4.68 -0.09
C PHE A 98 -5.43 3.74 1.06
N PRO A 99 -4.29 4.02 1.74
CA PRO A 99 -3.53 5.27 1.76
C PRO A 99 -2.51 5.44 0.63
N LEU A 100 -2.51 4.55 -0.37
CA LEU A 100 -1.62 4.64 -1.52
C LEU A 100 -2.30 5.31 -2.72
N VAL A 101 -1.47 5.91 -3.57
CA VAL A 101 -1.80 6.18 -4.97
C VAL A 101 -0.84 5.38 -5.85
N LEU A 102 -1.37 4.74 -6.89
CA LEU A 102 -0.56 4.02 -7.88
C LEU A 102 -0.36 4.92 -9.10
N ILE A 103 0.85 5.42 -9.32
CA ILE A 103 1.20 6.29 -10.46
C ILE A 103 2.37 5.67 -11.20
N ASP A 104 2.18 5.32 -12.48
CA ASP A 104 3.23 4.66 -13.28
C ASP A 104 3.86 3.47 -12.53
N ASP A 105 3.02 2.55 -12.05
CA ASP A 105 3.39 1.38 -11.23
C ASP A 105 4.16 1.71 -9.93
N ARG A 106 4.12 2.95 -9.44
CA ARG A 106 4.67 3.34 -8.13
C ARG A 106 3.58 3.40 -7.08
N PRO A 107 3.61 2.53 -6.06
CA PRO A 107 2.73 2.66 -4.91
C PRO A 107 3.28 3.76 -4.01
N LEU A 108 2.76 4.98 -4.14
CA LEU A 108 3.19 6.13 -3.37
C LEU A 108 2.29 6.33 -2.15
N MET A 109 2.89 6.44 -0.98
CA MET A 109 2.21 6.70 0.28
C MET A 109 1.73 8.15 0.33
N MET A 110 0.44 8.33 0.59
CA MET A 110 -0.18 9.66 0.69
C MET A 110 -0.25 10.19 2.11
N VAL A 111 -0.10 9.33 3.12
CA VAL A 111 -0.24 9.69 4.54
C VAL A 111 1.09 9.60 5.26
N SER A 112 1.31 10.48 6.23
CA SER A 112 2.53 10.45 7.05
C SER A 112 2.51 9.37 8.12
N GLY A 113 1.33 8.81 8.42
CA GLY A 113 1.14 7.71 9.34
C GLY A 113 -0.31 7.57 9.79
N PHE A 114 -0.51 6.72 10.79
CA PHE A 114 -1.79 6.48 11.45
C PHE A 114 -1.66 6.75 12.95
N VAL A 115 -2.72 7.29 13.54
CA VAL A 115 -2.86 7.49 14.99
C VAL A 115 -4.09 6.71 15.45
N LEU A 116 -3.88 5.79 16.38
CA LEU A 116 -4.90 4.85 16.84
C LEU A 116 -5.32 5.15 18.29
N GLY A 117 -6.62 5.10 18.55
CA GLY A 117 -7.22 5.22 19.88
C GLY A 117 -7.91 3.93 20.35
N GLY A 118 -7.29 2.77 20.12
CA GLY A 118 -7.86 1.43 20.36
C GLY A 118 -6.96 0.32 19.80
N ASP A 119 -7.56 -0.82 19.42
CA ASP A 119 -6.85 -1.95 18.79
C ASP A 119 -6.93 -1.86 17.25
N ALA A 120 -5.79 -2.10 16.60
CA ALA A 120 -5.70 -2.12 15.15
C ALA A 120 -6.32 -3.42 14.61
N GLU A 121 -6.95 -3.38 13.43
CA GLU A 121 -7.35 -4.61 12.77
C GLU A 121 -6.09 -5.43 12.40
N PRO A 122 -6.06 -6.74 12.68
CA PRO A 122 -4.91 -7.57 12.32
C PRO A 122 -4.90 -7.85 10.81
N ILE A 123 -3.70 -7.88 10.22
CA ILE A 123 -3.47 -8.16 8.78
C ILE A 123 -4.14 -9.45 8.30
N THR A 124 -4.32 -10.44 9.18
CA THR A 124 -4.98 -11.71 8.89
C THR A 124 -6.41 -11.53 8.38
N MET A 125 -7.13 -10.50 8.84
CA MET A 125 -8.48 -10.19 8.35
C MET A 125 -8.47 -9.83 6.86
N HIS A 126 -7.47 -9.06 6.42
CA HIS A 126 -7.30 -8.71 5.01
C HIS A 126 -6.84 -9.91 4.17
N ILE A 127 -5.99 -10.77 4.71
CA ILE A 127 -5.61 -12.03 4.04
C ILE A 127 -6.85 -12.89 3.77
N HIS A 128 -7.73 -13.04 4.77
CA HIS A 128 -8.99 -13.78 4.61
C HIS A 128 -9.91 -13.12 3.59
N HIS A 129 -10.04 -11.79 3.61
CA HIS A 129 -10.82 -11.05 2.62
C HIS A 129 -10.31 -11.31 1.20
N PHE A 130 -9.02 -11.06 0.94
CA PHE A 130 -8.46 -11.23 -0.40
C PHE A 130 -8.44 -12.70 -0.85
N ARG A 131 -8.31 -13.65 0.07
CA ARG A 131 -8.51 -15.07 -0.25
C ARG A 131 -9.92 -15.32 -0.79
N ALA A 132 -10.94 -14.80 -0.13
CA ALA A 132 -12.32 -15.02 -0.52
C ALA A 132 -12.72 -14.29 -1.81
N THR A 133 -12.34 -13.01 -1.95
CA THR A 133 -12.90 -12.12 -2.98
C THR A 133 -11.87 -11.47 -3.90
N GLY A 134 -10.59 -11.51 -3.54
CA GLY A 134 -9.53 -10.78 -4.24
C GLY A 134 -9.25 -11.33 -5.63
N THR A 135 -9.10 -10.43 -6.59
CA THR A 135 -8.57 -10.73 -7.93
C THR A 135 -7.11 -10.32 -7.97
N LEU A 136 -6.22 -11.25 -8.29
CA LEU A 136 -4.79 -10.95 -8.39
C LEU A 136 -4.54 -10.00 -9.56
N ARG A 137 -3.63 -9.04 -9.38
CA ARG A 137 -3.24 -8.14 -10.47
C ARG A 137 -2.73 -8.91 -11.70
N GLY A 138 -3.01 -8.38 -12.89
CA GLY A 138 -2.66 -9.09 -14.13
C GLY A 138 -1.18 -9.01 -14.56
N LYS A 139 -0.43 -8.03 -14.04
CA LYS A 139 0.95 -7.73 -14.48
C LYS A 139 1.82 -7.31 -13.31
N ALA A 140 3.11 -7.62 -13.39
CA ALA A 140 4.10 -7.11 -12.44
C ALA A 140 4.16 -5.58 -12.50
N LEU A 141 4.53 -4.95 -11.38
CA LEU A 141 4.83 -3.53 -11.34
C LEU A 141 6.13 -3.29 -12.10
N SER A 142 6.11 -2.40 -13.08
CA SER A 142 7.29 -2.00 -13.84
C SER A 142 7.35 -0.48 -13.97
N PRO A 143 7.71 0.22 -12.88
CA PRO A 143 7.82 1.68 -12.89
C PRO A 143 8.76 2.19 -14.01
N SER A 144 8.35 3.20 -14.79
CA SER A 144 9.20 3.74 -15.87
C SER A 144 10.44 4.45 -15.31
N GLN A 145 11.53 4.55 -16.07
CA GLN A 145 12.77 5.20 -15.58
C GLN A 145 12.69 6.74 -15.53
N SER A 146 11.60 7.35 -15.96
CA SER A 146 11.47 8.81 -16.10
C SER A 146 10.35 9.36 -15.21
N PRO A 147 10.64 9.69 -13.95
CA PRO A 147 9.63 10.11 -12.98
C PRO A 147 9.15 11.56 -13.17
N SER A 148 9.52 12.24 -14.26
CA SER A 148 9.40 13.69 -14.41
C SER A 148 7.96 14.21 -14.33
N SER A 149 6.95 13.36 -14.55
CA SER A 149 5.53 13.74 -14.44
C SER A 149 4.80 13.16 -13.22
N VAL A 150 5.47 12.37 -12.38
CA VAL A 150 4.81 11.66 -11.26
C VAL A 150 4.27 12.65 -10.23
N LEU A 151 5.01 13.74 -9.96
CA LEU A 151 4.57 14.77 -9.03
C LEU A 151 3.35 15.55 -9.55
N ASP A 152 3.32 15.88 -10.84
CA ASP A 152 2.20 16.59 -11.46
C ASP A 152 0.92 15.72 -11.46
N GLN A 153 1.08 14.43 -11.77
CA GLN A 153 0.00 13.45 -11.68
C GLN A 153 -0.51 13.31 -10.24
N PHE A 154 0.40 13.25 -9.25
CA PHE A 154 0.04 13.24 -7.84
C PHE A 154 -0.78 14.47 -7.46
N GLN A 155 -0.32 15.68 -7.80
CA GLN A 155 -1.03 16.93 -7.50
C GLN A 155 -2.43 16.96 -8.12
N ALA A 156 -2.57 16.49 -9.36
CA ALA A 156 -3.87 16.41 -10.03
C ALA A 156 -4.82 15.41 -9.34
N ILE A 157 -4.32 14.22 -8.97
CA ILE A 157 -5.09 13.22 -8.24
C ILE A 157 -5.51 13.74 -6.87
N TYR A 158 -4.59 14.34 -6.13
CA TYR A 158 -4.83 14.91 -4.81
C TYR A 158 -5.91 15.99 -4.88
N LYS A 159 -5.77 16.96 -5.80
CA LYS A 159 -6.76 18.02 -6.00
C LYS A 159 -8.15 17.49 -6.37
N ARG A 160 -8.22 16.42 -7.16
CA ARG A 160 -9.49 15.78 -7.48
C ARG A 160 -10.13 15.11 -6.26
N ALA A 161 -9.33 14.47 -5.40
CA ALA A 161 -9.80 13.73 -4.24
C ALA A 161 -10.21 14.64 -3.07
N TYR A 162 -9.44 15.71 -2.82
CA TYR A 162 -9.61 16.60 -1.66
C TYR A 162 -10.21 17.97 -2.01
N GLY A 163 -10.33 18.31 -3.30
CA GLY A 163 -10.85 19.61 -3.77
C GLY A 163 -9.81 20.73 -3.78
N GLU A 164 -8.63 20.50 -3.20
CA GLU A 164 -7.54 21.47 -3.07
C GLU A 164 -6.18 20.84 -3.40
N PRO A 165 -5.19 21.61 -3.87
CA PRO A 165 -3.85 21.07 -4.11
C PRO A 165 -3.20 20.58 -2.80
N PRO A 166 -2.25 19.62 -2.88
CA PRO A 166 -1.54 19.15 -1.70
C PRO A 166 -0.76 20.28 -1.04
N SER A 167 -0.67 20.21 0.28
CA SER A 167 0.22 21.03 1.08
C SER A 167 1.69 20.80 0.72
N GLN A 168 2.56 21.70 1.17
CA GLN A 168 4.01 21.51 1.02
C GLN A 168 4.51 20.23 1.71
N HIS A 169 3.86 19.83 2.81
CA HIS A 169 4.20 18.61 3.54
C HIS A 169 3.89 17.36 2.73
N GLU A 170 2.68 17.24 2.17
CA GLU A 170 2.29 16.11 1.31
C GLU A 170 3.13 16.05 0.02
N ALA A 171 3.40 17.20 -0.59
CA ALA A 171 4.29 17.25 -1.75
C ALA A 171 5.73 16.83 -1.41
N ALA A 172 6.24 17.18 -0.22
CA ALA A 172 7.55 16.77 0.25
C ALA A 172 7.60 15.26 0.53
N LEU A 173 6.54 14.70 1.12
CA LEU A 173 6.41 13.25 1.37
C LEU A 173 6.54 12.45 0.07
N ILE A 174 5.87 12.88 -1.00
CA ILE A 174 5.97 12.22 -2.31
C ILE A 174 7.37 12.39 -2.92
N LYS A 175 7.94 13.60 -2.86
CA LYS A 175 9.30 13.84 -3.38
C LYS A 175 10.36 12.98 -2.70
N ALA A 176 10.26 12.79 -1.39
CA ALA A 176 11.16 11.93 -0.63
C ALA A 176 11.09 10.48 -1.10
N GLN A 177 9.88 9.97 -1.36
CA GLN A 177 9.68 8.63 -1.91
C GLN A 177 10.28 8.47 -3.32
N LEU A 178 10.14 9.48 -4.18
CA LEU A 178 10.69 9.45 -5.55
C LEU A 178 12.22 9.48 -5.61
N SER A 179 12.88 9.95 -4.55
CA SER A 179 14.34 9.93 -4.45
C SER A 179 14.91 8.55 -4.11
N ASN A 180 14.04 7.60 -3.72
CA ASN A 180 14.40 6.25 -3.27
C ASN A 180 14.11 5.15 -4.31
N ILE A 181 13.76 5.52 -5.55
CA ILE A 181 13.39 4.61 -6.66
C ILE A 181 14.35 4.78 -7.83
#